data_AF-W7RPF0-F1
#
_entry.id   AF-W7RPF0-F1
#
_cell.length_a   1.000
_cell.length_b   1.000
_cell.length_c   1.000
_cell.angle_alpha   90.00
_cell.angle_beta   90.00
_cell.angle_gamma   90.00
#
_symmetry.space_group_name_H-M   'P 1'
#
loop_
_entity.id
_entity.type
_entity.pdbx_description
1 polymer ?
#
loop_
_entity_poly.entity_id
_entity_poly.type
_entity_poly.pdbx_seq_one_letter_code
_entity_poly.pdbx_strand_id
1 'polypeptide(L)'
;MNGCKAMLFDLDNTLLNRDEAVDKLFLRLVKMCYVDDEHAIKNEMRQKFREYDEKYFGKSDKTDVVASFFDDFPPQYGMPKHAIQDFWNHHFPQCFSVSEDTLTIIHRIKQQMKVGIITNGNKFFINCYKLNNVCNVI
;
A
#
# COMPACT_ATOMS: atom_id res chain seq x y z
N MET A 1 33.97 -12.02 17.96
CA MET A 1 32.75 -12.46 17.24
C MET A 1 32.38 -11.41 16.21
N ASN A 2 32.37 -11.76 14.93
CA ASN A 2 31.87 -10.86 13.88
C ASN A 2 30.33 -10.87 13.91
N GLY A 3 29.75 -9.98 14.71
CA GLY A 3 28.30 -9.81 14.82
C GLY A 3 27.68 -9.21 13.56
N CYS A 4 26.35 -9.28 13.48
CA CYS A 4 25.58 -8.66 12.41
C CYS A 4 25.83 -7.14 12.38
N LYS A 5 26.28 -6.61 11.24
CA LYS A 5 26.62 -5.18 11.09
C LYS A 5 25.45 -4.34 10.58
N ALA A 6 24.48 -4.97 9.93
CA ALA A 6 23.33 -4.31 9.34
C ALA A 6 22.12 -5.25 9.25
N MET A 7 20.93 -4.68 9.41
CA MET A 7 19.65 -5.36 9.21
C MET A 7 18.87 -4.64 8.12
N LEU A 8 18.36 -5.39 7.15
CA LEU A 8 17.49 -4.89 6.10
C LEU A 8 16.08 -5.40 6.35
N PHE A 9 15.11 -4.51 6.29
CA PHE A 9 13.69 -4.83 6.41
C PHE A 9 13.01 -4.70 5.06
N ASP A 10 12.17 -5.68 4.74
CA ASP A 10 11.13 -5.45 3.74
C ASP A 10 10.14 -4.38 4.24
N LEU A 11 9.38 -3.78 3.34
CA LEU A 11 8.44 -2.72 3.66
C LEU A 11 7.01 -3.24 3.82
N ASP A 12 6.47 -3.80 2.75
CA ASP A 12 5.06 -4.15 2.62
C ASP A 12 4.75 -5.43 3.40
N ASN A 13 3.77 -5.38 4.31
CA ASN A 13 3.43 -6.47 5.23
C ASN A 13 4.58 -6.91 6.15
N THR A 14 5.62 -6.09 6.28
CA THR A 14 6.71 -6.23 7.27
C THR A 14 6.76 -5.02 8.21
N LEU A 15 7.00 -3.82 7.67
CA LEU A 15 6.99 -2.57 8.45
C LEU A 15 5.63 -1.84 8.34
N LEU A 16 4.90 -2.08 7.26
CA LEU A 16 3.60 -1.49 6.96
C LEU A 16 2.53 -2.57 6.82
N ASN A 17 1.30 -2.24 7.22
CA ASN A 17 0.14 -3.07 6.90
C ASN A 17 -0.40 -2.68 5.51
N ARG A 18 0.10 -3.35 4.47
CA ARG A 18 -0.29 -3.05 3.08
C ARG A 18 -1.70 -3.55 2.79
N ASP A 19 -2.07 -4.70 3.34
CA ASP A 19 -3.41 -5.28 3.11
C ASP A 19 -4.50 -4.34 3.62
N GLU A 20 -4.30 -3.75 4.79
CA GLU A 20 -5.19 -2.71 5.31
C GLU A 20 -5.18 -1.43 4.45
N ALA A 21 -4.03 -1.07 3.88
CA ALA A 21 -3.95 0.09 2.98
C ALA A 21 -4.74 -0.14 1.67
N VAL A 22 -4.71 -1.37 1.13
CA VAL A 22 -5.51 -1.79 -0.03
C VAL A 22 -7.01 -1.68 0.30
N ASP A 23 -7.44 -2.13 1.48
CA ASP A 23 -8.82 -1.99 1.91
C ASP A 23 -9.26 -0.53 2.03
N LYS A 24 -8.42 0.32 2.62
CA LYS A 24 -8.70 1.76 2.73
C LYS A 24 -8.78 2.41 1.34
N LEU A 25 -7.94 2.01 0.40
CA LEU A 25 -7.99 2.51 -0.97
C LEU A 25 -9.28 2.06 -1.67
N PHE A 26 -9.68 0.80 -1.50
CA PHE A 26 -10.95 0.27 -1.99
C PHE A 26 -12.13 1.08 -1.48
N LEU A 27 -12.20 1.38 -0.17
CA LEU A 27 -13.27 2.19 0.40
C LEU A 27 -13.33 3.61 -0.19
N ARG A 28 -12.16 4.21 -0.48
CA ARG A 28 -12.09 5.51 -1.17
C ARG A 28 -12.61 5.43 -2.60
N LEU A 29 -12.19 4.40 -3.35
CA LEU A 29 -12.64 4.14 -4.72
C LEU A 29 -14.16 3.97 -4.76
N VAL A 30 -14.72 3.13 -3.88
CA VAL A 30 -16.16 2.89 -3.78
C VAL A 30 -16.92 4.18 -3.50
N LYS A 31 -16.47 4.97 -2.51
CA LYS A 31 -17.08 6.25 -2.16
C LYS A 31 -17.09 7.26 -3.32
N MET A 32 -16.09 7.20 -4.19
CA MET A 32 -15.97 8.13 -5.32
C MET A 32 -16.78 7.69 -6.54
N CYS A 33 -16.81 6.39 -6.81
CA CYS A 33 -17.31 5.85 -8.07
C CYS A 33 -18.70 5.22 -7.97
N TYR A 34 -19.15 4.90 -6.76
CA TYR A 34 -20.40 4.17 -6.53
C TYR A 34 -21.35 4.94 -5.61
N VAL A 35 -22.65 4.87 -5.93
CA VAL A 35 -23.72 5.36 -5.06
C VAL A 35 -23.98 4.29 -3.99
N ASP A 36 -24.54 4.67 -2.83
CA ASP A 36 -24.58 3.85 -1.63
C ASP A 36 -25.18 2.44 -1.86
N ASP A 37 -24.31 1.46 -2.14
CA ASP A 37 -24.67 0.08 -2.45
C ASP A 37 -24.85 -0.79 -1.18
N GLU A 38 -25.56 -1.90 -1.32
CA GLU A 38 -25.79 -2.88 -0.25
C GLU A 38 -24.48 -3.44 0.34
N HIS A 39 -24.48 -3.70 1.66
CA HIS A 39 -23.30 -4.20 2.38
C HIS A 39 -22.75 -5.55 1.86
N ALA A 40 -23.61 -6.43 1.36
CA ALA A 40 -23.20 -7.74 0.83
C ALA A 40 -22.33 -7.58 -0.43
N ILE A 41 -22.77 -6.73 -1.36
CA ILE A 41 -22.06 -6.41 -2.61
C ILE A 41 -20.70 -5.76 -2.28
N LYS A 42 -20.66 -4.86 -1.30
CA LYS A 42 -19.41 -4.22 -0.85
C LYS A 42 -18.36 -5.22 -0.34
N ASN A 43 -18.75 -6.34 0.26
CA ASN A 43 -17.80 -7.36 0.71
C ASN A 43 -17.22 -8.18 -0.45
N GLU A 44 -18.04 -8.56 -1.42
CA GLU A 44 -17.59 -9.27 -2.63
C GLU A 44 -16.65 -8.40 -3.45
N MET A 45 -17.03 -7.13 -3.69
CA MET A 45 -16.20 -6.14 -4.37
C MET A 45 -14.84 -5.98 -3.66
N ARG A 46 -14.83 -5.91 -2.32
CA ARG A 46 -13.59 -5.81 -1.54
C ARG A 46 -12.68 -7.00 -1.77
N GLN A 47 -13.23 -8.22 -1.73
CA GLN A 47 -12.46 -9.43 -1.96
C GLN A 47 -11.86 -9.44 -3.37
N LYS A 48 -12.67 -9.15 -4.40
CA LYS A 48 -12.22 -9.07 -5.79
C LYS A 48 -11.14 -8.01 -6.00
N PHE A 49 -11.27 -6.86 -5.36
CA PHE A 49 -10.25 -5.81 -5.43
C PHE A 49 -8.89 -6.27 -4.88
N ARG A 50 -8.88 -7.04 -3.78
CA ARG A 50 -7.66 -7.65 -3.24
C ARG A 50 -7.06 -8.67 -4.21
N GLU A 51 -7.87 -9.57 -4.77
CA GLU A 51 -7.42 -10.56 -5.75
C GLU A 51 -6.75 -9.89 -6.95
N TYR A 52 -7.32 -8.78 -7.44
CA TYR A 52 -6.71 -7.99 -8.49
C TYR A 52 -5.39 -7.37 -8.04
N ASP A 53 -5.35 -6.69 -6.90
CA ASP A 53 -4.10 -6.09 -6.43
C ASP A 53 -2.97 -7.12 -6.21
N GLU A 54 -3.29 -8.30 -5.65
CA GLU A 54 -2.36 -9.41 -5.47
C GLU A 54 -1.78 -9.90 -6.80
N LYS A 55 -2.60 -10.03 -7.85
CA LYS A 55 -2.14 -10.41 -9.20
C LYS A 55 -1.13 -9.42 -9.78
N TYR A 56 -1.20 -8.15 -9.37
CA TYR A 56 -0.26 -7.10 -9.77
C TYR A 56 0.70 -6.71 -8.63
N PHE A 57 0.93 -7.59 -7.65
CA PHE A 57 1.84 -7.31 -6.54
C PHE A 57 3.26 -7.00 -7.03
N GLY A 58 3.89 -5.98 -6.46
CA GLY A 58 5.23 -5.53 -6.85
C GLY A 58 5.33 -4.79 -8.20
N LYS A 59 4.24 -4.63 -8.95
CA LYS A 59 4.22 -3.80 -10.17
C LYS A 59 4.01 -2.33 -9.85
N SER A 60 4.76 -1.45 -10.51
CA SER A 60 4.64 0.01 -10.32
C SER A 60 3.38 0.58 -10.95
N ASP A 61 3.00 0.06 -12.12
CA ASP A 61 1.75 0.40 -12.79
C ASP A 61 0.63 -0.49 -12.22
N LYS A 62 -0.38 0.17 -11.67
CA LYS A 62 -1.54 -0.37 -10.99
C LYS A 62 -2.83 -0.04 -11.75
N THR A 63 -2.72 0.50 -12.96
CA THR A 63 -3.85 0.82 -13.84
C THR A 63 -4.77 -0.38 -14.03
N ASP A 64 -4.19 -1.56 -14.28
CA ASP A 64 -4.98 -2.76 -14.55
C ASP A 64 -5.66 -3.33 -13.28
N VAL A 65 -5.27 -2.95 -12.06
CA VAL A 65 -5.99 -3.35 -10.84
C VAL A 65 -7.38 -2.74 -10.83
N VAL A 66 -7.47 -1.42 -11.01
CA VAL A 66 -8.75 -0.70 -10.99
C VAL A 66 -9.53 -0.92 -12.29
N ALA A 67 -8.84 -1.01 -13.44
CA ALA A 67 -9.51 -1.26 -14.71
C ALA A 67 -10.20 -2.64 -14.72
N SER A 68 -9.50 -3.71 -14.32
CA SER A 68 -10.12 -5.04 -14.23
C SER A 68 -11.22 -5.09 -13.16
N PHE A 69 -11.07 -4.34 -12.07
CA PHE A 69 -12.15 -4.20 -11.09
C PHE A 69 -13.39 -3.52 -11.68
N PHE A 70 -13.24 -2.47 -12.50
CA PHE A 70 -14.37 -1.81 -13.17
C PHE A 70 -15.00 -2.65 -14.28
N ASP A 71 -14.25 -3.55 -14.91
CA ASP A 71 -14.81 -4.49 -15.89
C ASP A 71 -15.81 -5.46 -15.20
N ASP A 72 -15.47 -5.95 -14.00
CA ASP A 72 -16.34 -6.83 -13.21
C ASP A 72 -17.46 -6.07 -12.48
N PHE A 73 -17.16 -4.86 -12.00
CA PHE A 73 -18.07 -4.02 -11.23
C PHE A 73 -18.19 -2.63 -11.88
N PRO A 74 -19.01 -2.46 -12.92
CA PRO A 74 -19.13 -1.18 -13.62
C PRO A 74 -19.56 -0.03 -12.68
N PRO A 75 -18.77 1.05 -12.57
CA PRO A 75 -19.09 2.17 -11.68
C PRO A 75 -20.16 3.10 -12.27
N GLN A 76 -20.92 3.78 -11.40
CA GLN A 76 -21.84 4.85 -11.81
C GLN A 76 -21.08 6.12 -12.24
N TYR A 77 -19.96 6.43 -11.56
CA TYR A 77 -19.05 7.53 -11.90
C TYR A 77 -17.66 6.98 -12.21
N GLY A 78 -17.49 6.50 -13.44
CA GLY A 78 -16.23 5.90 -13.89
C GLY A 78 -15.06 6.89 -13.97
N MET A 79 -13.86 6.37 -13.75
CA MET A 79 -12.61 7.08 -13.97
C MET A 79 -11.97 6.62 -15.29
N PRO A 80 -11.53 7.53 -16.16
CA PRO A 80 -10.88 7.12 -17.41
C PRO A 80 -9.54 6.43 -17.13
N LYS A 81 -9.15 5.46 -17.96
CA LYS A 81 -7.95 4.62 -17.75
C LYS A 81 -6.67 5.43 -17.49
N HIS A 82 -6.50 6.57 -18.17
CA HIS A 82 -5.33 7.43 -18.00
C HIS A 82 -5.23 8.09 -16.62
N ALA A 83 -6.34 8.23 -15.89
CA ALA A 83 -6.37 8.86 -14.56
C ALA A 83 -6.21 7.85 -13.41
N ILE A 84 -6.30 6.54 -13.70
CA ILE A 84 -6.27 5.49 -12.67
C ILE A 84 -4.92 5.45 -11.93
N GLN A 85 -3.81 5.53 -12.66
CA GLN A 85 -2.50 5.49 -12.03
C GLN A 85 -2.27 6.72 -11.13
N ASP A 86 -2.78 7.88 -11.54
CA ASP A 86 -2.69 9.11 -10.75
C ASP A 86 -3.54 9.01 -9.49
N PHE A 87 -4.76 8.46 -9.58
CA PHE A 87 -5.58 8.13 -8.42
C PHE A 87 -4.84 7.21 -7.45
N TRP A 88 -4.24 6.12 -7.96
CA TRP A 88 -3.49 5.19 -7.14
C TRP A 88 -2.33 5.88 -6.43
N ASN A 89 -1.49 6.59 -7.19
CA ASN A 89 -0.30 7.27 -6.67
C ASN A 89 -0.65 8.37 -5.66
N HIS A 90 -1.79 9.05 -5.84
CA HIS A 90 -2.22 10.10 -4.93
C HIS A 90 -2.80 9.53 -3.63
N HIS A 91 -3.66 8.50 -3.71
CA HIS A 91 -4.42 8.03 -2.55
C HIS A 91 -3.77 6.87 -1.79
N PHE A 92 -3.10 5.94 -2.46
CA PHE A 92 -2.55 4.75 -1.81
C PHE A 92 -1.54 5.07 -0.69
N PRO A 93 -0.61 6.04 -0.83
CA PRO A 93 0.29 6.41 0.26
C PRO A 93 -0.42 6.93 1.51
N GLN A 94 -1.60 7.55 1.33
CA GLN A 94 -2.42 8.10 2.41
C GLN A 94 -3.20 7.02 3.17
N CYS A 95 -3.19 5.78 2.68
CA CYS A 95 -3.85 4.65 3.33
C CYS A 95 -2.98 3.95 4.38
N PHE A 96 -1.69 4.30 4.45
CA PHE A 96 -0.75 3.70 5.39
C PHE A 96 -0.68 4.46 6.71
N SER A 97 -0.46 3.70 7.78
CA SER A 97 -0.07 4.20 9.10
C SER A 97 1.00 3.27 9.66
N VAL A 98 2.10 3.84 10.14
CA VAL A 98 3.13 3.07 10.86
C VAL A 98 2.74 3.03 12.33
N SER A 99 2.78 1.84 12.93
CA SER A 99 2.53 1.69 14.36
C SER A 99 3.69 2.25 15.18
N GLU A 100 3.39 2.85 16.34
CA GLU A 100 4.42 3.33 17.28
C GLU A 100 5.30 2.18 17.81
N ASP A 101 4.74 0.96 17.90
CA ASP A 101 5.48 -0.23 18.29
C ASP A 101 6.53 -0.61 17.24
N THR A 102 6.16 -0.57 15.95
CA THR A 102 7.08 -0.77 14.83
C THR A 102 8.22 0.26 14.89
N LEU A 103 7.89 1.54 15.07
CA LEU A 103 8.90 2.61 15.20
C LEU A 103 9.83 2.37 16.39
N THR A 104 9.28 1.96 17.53
CA THR A 104 10.03 1.67 18.76
C THR A 104 11.00 0.50 18.57
N ILE A 105 10.56 -0.58 17.93
CA ILE A 105 11.38 -1.76 17.65
C ILE A 105 12.55 -1.38 16.73
N ILE A 106 12.26 -0.71 15.60
CA ILE A 106 13.31 -0.30 14.66
C ILE A 106 14.29 0.66 15.35
N HIS A 107 13.80 1.60 16.16
CA HIS A 107 14.66 2.52 16.91
C HIS A 107 15.63 1.77 17.83
N ARG A 108 15.15 0.76 18.58
CA ARG A 108 16.01 -0.06 19.45
C ARG A 108 17.07 -0.84 18.68
N ILE A 109 16.72 -1.38 17.51
CA ILE A 109 17.67 -2.11 16.65
C ILE A 109 18.74 -1.15 16.09
N LYS A 110 18.33 0.06 15.69
CA LYS A 110 19.24 1.11 15.19
C LYS A 110 20.31 1.54 16.20
N GLN A 111 20.04 1.42 17.50
CA GLN A 111 21.05 1.70 18.54
C GLN A 111 22.20 0.67 18.56
N GLN A 112 22.03 -0.49 17.93
CA GLN A 112 22.98 -1.60 17.98
C GLN A 112 23.63 -1.88 16.61
N MET A 113 22.98 -1.54 15.51
CA MET A 113 23.46 -1.82 14.15
C MET A 113 22.88 -0.88 13.11
N LYS A 114 23.42 -0.92 11.89
CA LYS A 114 22.85 -0.19 10.76
C LYS A 114 21.50 -0.79 10.36
N VAL A 115 20.53 0.05 10.01
CA VAL A 115 19.21 -0.39 9.56
C VAL A 115 18.89 0.22 8.21
N GLY A 116 18.37 -0.59 7.28
CA GLY A 116 17.86 -0.13 5.99
C GLY A 116 16.56 -0.80 5.58
N ILE A 117 15.91 -0.22 4.56
CA ILE A 117 14.72 -0.79 3.92
C ILE A 117 15.13 -1.32 2.54
N ILE A 118 14.64 -2.51 2.19
CA ILE A 118 14.68 -3.08 0.84
C ILE A 118 13.23 -3.31 0.39
N THR A 119 12.84 -2.81 -0.78
CA THR A 119 11.46 -2.98 -1.27
C THR A 119 11.42 -2.95 -2.80
N ASN A 120 10.49 -3.71 -3.37
CA ASN A 120 10.14 -3.62 -4.79
C ASN A 120 9.17 -2.45 -5.08
N GLY A 121 8.64 -1.82 -4.02
CA GLY A 121 7.75 -0.67 -4.12
C GLY A 121 8.45 0.59 -4.62
N ASN A 122 7.65 1.57 -5.02
CA ASN A 122 8.18 2.83 -5.53
C ASN A 122 8.82 3.66 -4.38
N LYS A 123 10.12 3.99 -4.54
CA LYS A 123 10.91 4.77 -3.58
C LYS A 123 10.29 6.12 -3.23
N PHE A 124 9.48 6.71 -4.13
CA PHE A 124 8.79 7.99 -3.87
C PHE A 124 7.88 7.96 -2.64
N PHE A 125 7.33 6.80 -2.28
CA PHE A 125 6.36 6.71 -1.18
C PHE A 125 6.99 6.56 0.21
N ILE A 126 8.28 6.25 0.31
CA ILE A 126 8.93 6.00 1.61
C ILE A 126 8.95 7.25 2.50
N ASN A 127 9.11 8.42 1.88
CA ASN A 127 9.03 9.70 2.59
C ASN A 127 7.64 9.95 3.19
N CYS A 128 6.58 9.43 2.56
CA CYS A 128 5.21 9.58 3.02
C CYS A 128 4.92 8.75 4.28
N TYR A 129 5.69 7.69 4.52
CA TYR A 129 5.44 6.75 5.62
C TYR A 129 6.10 7.16 6.95
N LYS A 130 6.69 8.35 7.07
CA LYS A 130 7.44 8.80 8.27
C LYS A 130 8.61 7.90 8.68
N LEU A 131 9.03 6.95 7.83
CA LEU A 131 10.13 6.02 8.09
C LEU A 131 11.52 6.66 7.93
N ASN A 132 11.59 7.85 7.34
CA ASN A 132 12.83 8.60 7.09
C ASN A 132 13.63 8.94 8.36
N ASN A 133 12.97 9.07 9.50
CA ASN A 133 13.65 9.35 10.76
C ASN A 133 14.34 8.09 11.32
N VAL A 134 14.02 6.90 10.78
CA VAL A 134 14.37 5.62 11.39
C VAL A 134 15.27 4.77 10.49
N CYS A 135 15.02 4.68 9.17
CA CYS A 135 15.79 3.82 8.26
C CYS A 135 16.41 4.59 7.10
N ASN A 136 17.59 4.17 6.65
CA ASN A 136 18.12 4.58 5.34
C ASN A 136 17.50 3.69 4.25
N VAL A 137 17.05 4.28 3.14
CA VAL A 137 16.55 3.51 1.99
C VAL A 137 17.73 3.09 1.12
N ILE A 138 17.78 1.81 0.74
CA ILE A 138 18.79 1.26 -0.18
C ILE A 138 18.12 0.94 -1.52
#